data_AF-A0A2R4T0X1-F1
#
_entry.id   AF-A0A2R4T0X1-F1
#
_cell.length_a   1.000
_cell.length_b   1.000
_cell.length_c   1.000
_cell.angle_alpha   90.00
_cell.angle_beta   90.00
_cell.angle_gamma   90.00
#
_symmetry.space_group_name_H-M   'P 1'
#
loop_
_entity.id
_entity.type
_entity.pdbx_description
1 polymer ?
#
loop_
_entity_poly.entity_id
_entity_poly.type
_entity_poly.pdbx_seq_one_letter_code
_entity_poly.pdbx_strand_id
1 'polypeptide(L)' 'MDGSITDGGEADAALDALKAGLGCPHISDYIYWDFDPELSAEKIVDRAMAYEPFAL' A
#
# COMPACT_ATOMS: atom_id res chain seq x y z
N MET A 1 8.98 -16.97 10.38
CA MET A 1 9.02 -15.73 9.59
C MET A 1 9.35 -14.60 10.54
N ASP A 2 10.52 -13.96 10.40
CA ASP A 2 10.94 -12.81 11.21
C ASP A 2 10.50 -11.54 10.49
N GLY A 3 9.58 -10.80 11.10
CA GLY A 3 8.97 -9.59 10.55
C GLY A 3 9.44 -8.35 11.29
N SER A 4 10.76 -8.23 11.52
CA SER A 4 11.32 -6.99 12.05
C SER A 4 11.60 -6.05 10.88
N ILE A 5 10.70 -5.10 10.64
CA ILE A 5 10.98 -3.92 9.81
C ILE A 5 12.00 -3.11 10.61
N THR A 6 13.29 -3.28 10.31
CA THR A 6 14.41 -2.74 11.09
C THR A 6 14.98 -1.46 10.55
N ASP A 7 14.27 -0.69 9.73
CA ASP A 7 14.59 0.71 9.49
C ASP A 7 13.40 1.38 8.82
N GLY A 8 13.12 2.63 9.18
CA GLY A 8 12.08 3.41 8.49
C GLY A 8 12.31 3.48 6.97
N GLY A 9 13.57 3.38 6.52
CA GLY A 9 13.94 3.32 5.11
C GLY A 9 13.60 2.00 4.41
N GLU A 10 13.57 0.85 5.11
CA GLU A 10 13.14 -0.41 4.50
C GLU A 10 11.64 -0.40 4.20
N ALA A 11 10.85 0.19 5.10
CA ALA A 11 9.43 0.41 4.90
C ALA A 11 9.16 1.39 3.74
N ASP A 12 9.93 2.48 3.66
CA ASP A 12 9.79 3.47 2.60
C ASP A 12 10.13 2.89 1.22
N ALA A 13 11.20 2.10 1.12
CA ALA A 13 11.57 1.39 -0.11
C ALA A 13 10.52 0.35 -0.54
N ALA A 14 9.92 -0.36 0.41
CA ALA A 14 8.82 -1.28 0.12
C ALA A 14 7.57 -0.53 -0.38
N LEU A 15 7.25 0.62 0.22
CA LEU A 15 6.15 1.47 -0.21
C LEU A 15 6.39 2.07 -1.60
N ASP A 16 7.60 2.49 -1.93
CA ASP A 16 7.95 3.01 -3.26
C ASP A 16 7.80 1.93 -4.34
N ALA A 17 8.27 0.71 -4.07
CA ALA A 17 8.07 -0.44 -4.95
C ALA A 17 6.58 -0.76 -5.16
N LEU A 18 5.76 -0.66 -4.11
CA LEU A 18 4.30 -0.85 -4.21
C LEU A 18 3.63 0.26 -5.02
N LYS A 19 4.00 1.53 -4.82
CA LYS A 19 3.50 2.67 -5.60
C LYS A 19 3.82 2.53 -7.07
N ALA A 20 5.05 2.12 -7.40
CA ALA A 20 5.48 1.89 -8.78
C ALA A 20 4.79 0.67 -9.42
N GLY A 21 4.64 -0.43 -8.68
CA GLY A 21 4.03 -1.67 -9.18
C GLY A 21 2.51 -1.60 -9.33
N LEU A 22 1.83 -0.88 -8.44
CA LEU A 22 0.37 -0.73 -8.45
C LEU A 22 -0.08 0.54 -9.19
N GLY A 23 0.84 1.44 -9.52
CA GLY A 23 0.53 2.74 -10.15
C GLY A 23 -0.26 3.68 -9.23
N CYS A 24 -0.34 3.38 -7.93
CA CYS A 24 -1.23 4.03 -6.98
C CYS A 24 -0.46 4.90 -5.99
N PRO A 25 -0.55 6.23 -6.07
CA PRO A 25 0.15 7.11 -5.14
C PRO A 25 -0.42 7.03 -3.70
N HIS A 26 -1.66 6.59 -3.54
CA HIS A 26 -2.39 6.56 -2.25
C HIS A 26 -2.35 5.22 -1.51
N ILE A 27 -1.52 4.26 -1.94
CA ILE A 27 -1.40 2.94 -1.26
C ILE A 27 -1.02 3.07 0.23
N SER A 28 -0.20 4.07 0.58
CA SER A 28 0.21 4.33 1.97
C SER A 28 -0.98 4.76 2.84
N ASP A 29 -1.90 5.55 2.30
CA ASP A 29 -3.14 5.94 3.01
C ASP A 29 -4.00 4.71 3.29
N TYR A 30 -4.10 3.76 2.35
CA TYR A 30 -4.84 2.51 2.60
C TYR A 30 -4.21 1.63 3.68
N ILE A 31 -2.89 1.67 3.83
CA ILE A 31 -2.18 0.86 4.83
C ILE A 31 -2.29 1.48 6.23
N TYR A 32 -2.18 2.80 6.34
CA TYR A 32 -2.06 3.48 7.63
C TYR A 32 -3.34 4.18 8.10
N TRP A 33 -4.22 4.57 7.18
CA TRP A 33 -5.40 5.40 7.44
C TRP A 33 -6.72 4.74 7.07
N ASP A 34 -6.71 3.49 6.59
CA ASP A 34 -7.95 2.75 6.35
C ASP A 34 -8.40 2.03 7.63
N PHE A 35 -9.65 2.28 8.01
CA PHE A 35 -10.26 1.78 9.25
C PHE A 35 -11.22 0.62 8.98
N ASP A 36 -11.15 -0.01 7.81
CA ASP A 36 -11.98 -1.19 7.54
C ASP A 36 -11.62 -2.35 8.50
N PRO A 37 -12.59 -2.88 9.26
CA PRO A 37 -12.32 -3.94 10.24
C PRO A 37 -11.94 -5.27 9.59
N GLU A 38 -12.14 -5.42 8.28
CA GLU A 38 -11.74 -6.60 7.52
C GLU A 38 -10.57 -6.30 6.56
N LEU A 39 -9.83 -5.22 6.78
CA LEU A 39 -8.68 -4.83 5.97
C LEU A 39 -7.60 -5.92 6.00
N SER A 40 -7.25 -6.44 4.83
CA SER A 40 -6.14 -7.38 4.65
C SER A 40 -5.20 -6.84 3.57
N ALA A 41 -3.93 -7.29 3.59
CA ALA A 41 -2.96 -6.90 2.58
C ALA A 41 -3.46 -7.18 1.15
N GLU A 42 -4.17 -8.28 0.95
CA GLU A 42 -4.79 -8.65 -0.33
C GLU A 42 -5.86 -7.64 -0.76
N LYS A 43 -6.75 -7.22 0.16
CA LYS A 43 -7.78 -6.22 -0.13
C LYS A 43 -7.21 -4.84 -0.41
N ILE A 44 -6.12 -4.46 0.27
CA ILE A 44 -5.41 -3.20 0.00
C ILE A 44 -4.82 -3.23 -1.42
N VAL A 45 -4.18 -4.34 -1.80
CA VAL A 45 -3.62 -4.52 -3.15
C VAL A 45 -4.72 -4.54 -4.21
N ASP A 46 -5.82 -5.25 -3.97
CA ASP A 46 -6.97 -5.30 -4.90
C ASP A 46 -7.59 -3.90 -5.09
N ARG A 47 -7.77 -3.15 -4.00
CA ARG A 47 -8.28 -1.78 -4.04
C ARG A 47 -7.34 -0.82 -4.78
N ALA A 48 -6.04 -0.99 -4.60
CA ALA A 48 -5.06 -0.23 -5.36
C ALA A 48 -5.04 -0.65 -6.84
N MET A 49 -5.11 -1.93 -7.17
CA MET A 49 -5.25 -2.38 -8.56
C MET A 49 -6.54 -1.84 -9.22
N ALA A 50 -7.62 -1.71 -8.44
CA ALA A 50 -8.89 -1.16 -8.89
C ALA A 50 -8.94 0.38 -8.87
N TYR A 51 -7.91 1.05 -8.35
CA TYR A 51 -7.82 2.51 -8.37
C TYR A 51 -7.50 2.95 -9.79
N GLU A 52 -8.54 3.22 -10.57
CA GLU A 52 -8.40 3.97 -11.81
C GLU A 52 -8.08 5.42 -11.43
N PRO A 53 -6.90 5.96 -11.79
CA PRO A 53 -6.66 7.38 -11.67
C PRO A 53 -7.73 8.06 -12.52
N PHE A 54 -8.61 8.81 -11.87
CA PHE A 54 -9.54 9.69 -12.56
C PHE A 54 -8.68 10.50 -13.53
N ALA A 55 -8.84 10.24 -14.83
CA ALA A 55 -8.18 11.01 -15.86
C ALA A 55 -8.77 12.41 -15.80
N LEU A 56 -8.16 13.27 -14.99
CA LEU A 56 -8.45 14.70 -14.91
C LEU A 56 -7.78 15.41 -16.08
#